data_AF-A0A349MJT6-F1
#
_entry.id   AF-A0A349MJT6-F1
#
_cell.length_a   1.000
_cell.length_b   1.000
_cell.length_c   1.000
_cell.angle_alpha   90.00
_cell.angle_beta   90.00
_cell.angle_gamma   90.00
#
_symmetry.space_group_name_H-M   'P 1'
#
loop_
_entity.id
_entity.type
_entity.pdbx_description
1 polymer ?
#
loop_
_entity_poly.entity_id
_entity_poly.type
_entity_poly.pdbx_seq_one_letter_code
_entity_poly.pdbx_strand_id
1 'polypeptide(L)'
;ASISRLMTDLVSDEQIRVAASLRESLATYAKAEDMINIGAYVAGSNPRIDRSIQLFEPIRAFLRQSVREGCSMADSVAQMAQVLSAKPPVPAKPHR
;
A
#
# COMPACT_ATOMS: atom_id res chain seq x y z
N ALA A 1 -11.09 2.95 9.78
CA ALA A 1 -9.63 2.77 9.91
C ALA A 1 -9.35 1.61 10.85
N SER A 2 -8.31 0.81 10.59
CA SER A 2 -7.87 -0.31 11.45
C SER A 2 -6.50 0.00 12.05
N ILE A 3 -6.26 -0.41 13.30
CA ILE A 3 -4.97 -0.23 13.99
C ILE A 3 -4.75 -1.39 14.98
N SER A 4 -3.52 -1.93 15.01
CA SER A 4 -3.10 -2.89 16.02
C SER A 4 -2.19 -2.20 17.03
N ARG A 5 -2.57 -2.27 18.31
CA ARG A 5 -1.82 -1.62 19.41
C ARG A 5 -0.51 -2.34 19.75
N LEU A 6 -0.40 -3.62 19.39
CA LEU A 6 0.82 -4.42 19.60
C LEU A 6 1.79 -4.34 18.43
N MET A 7 1.42 -3.65 17.35
CA MET A 7 2.24 -3.60 16.13
C MET A 7 3.63 -3.06 16.44
N THR A 8 3.73 -1.97 17.21
CA THR A 8 5.00 -1.33 17.56
C THR A 8 5.94 -2.24 18.34
N ASP A 9 5.39 -3.23 19.05
CA ASP A 9 6.15 -4.08 19.96
C ASP A 9 6.55 -5.41 19.30
N LEU A 10 5.95 -5.74 18.14
CA LEU A 10 6.09 -7.03 17.46
C LEU A 10 6.79 -6.96 16.10
N VAL A 11 6.88 -5.78 15.48
CA VAL A 11 7.45 -5.60 14.15
C VAL A 11 8.68 -4.69 14.16
N SER A 12 9.55 -4.83 13.17
CA SER A 12 10.75 -3.99 13.07
C SER A 12 10.41 -2.54 12.68
N ASP A 13 11.28 -1.60 13.02
CA ASP A 13 11.13 -0.18 12.63
C ASP A 13 11.02 0.01 11.12
N GLU A 14 11.66 -0.85 10.33
CA GLU A 14 11.50 -0.85 8.87
C GLU A 14 10.09 -1.23 8.45
N GLN A 15 9.53 -2.30 9.02
CA GLN A 15 8.15 -2.73 8.77
C GLN A 15 7.15 -1.62 9.16
N ILE A 16 7.38 -0.95 10.28
CA ILE A 16 6.55 0.19 10.73
C ILE A 16 6.59 1.32 9.71
N ARG A 17 7.80 1.70 9.24
CA ARG A 17 7.99 2.79 8.26
C ARG A 17 7.34 2.47 6.92
N VAL A 18 7.52 1.26 6.40
CA VAL A 18 6.88 0.80 5.16
C VAL A 18 5.36 0.83 5.28
N ALA A 19 4.81 0.29 6.37
CA ALA A 19 3.37 0.31 6.63
C ALA A 19 2.81 1.73 6.81
N ALA A 20 3.58 2.65 7.40
CA ALA A 20 3.20 4.06 7.52
C ALA A 20 3.15 4.74 6.14
N SER A 21 4.17 4.56 5.31
CA SER A 21 4.23 5.15 3.96
C SER A 21 3.09 4.66 3.04
N LEU A 22 2.73 3.38 3.16
CA LEU A 22 1.62 2.80 2.41
C LEU A 22 0.27 3.41 2.83
N ARG A 23 0.05 3.57 4.15
CA ARG A 23 -1.13 4.26 4.69
C ARG A 23 -1.18 5.73 4.29
N GLU A 24 -0.06 6.43 4.31
CA GLU A 24 0.04 7.83 3.89
C GLU A 24 -0.31 8.01 2.41
N SER A 25 0.15 7.08 1.56
CA SER A 25 -0.17 7.09 0.13
C SER A 25 -1.67 6.90 -0.09
N LEU A 26 -2.30 5.93 0.58
CA LEU A 26 -3.76 5.74 0.53
C LEU A 26 -4.53 6.94 1.04
N ALA A 27 -4.10 7.54 2.16
CA ALA A 27 -4.75 8.71 2.73
C ALA A 27 -4.64 9.93 1.82
N THR A 28 -3.49 10.10 1.15
CA THR A 28 -3.29 11.17 0.17
C THR A 28 -4.19 10.98 -1.05
N TYR A 29 -4.26 9.76 -1.58
CA TYR A 29 -5.15 9.43 -2.68
C TYR A 29 -6.62 9.71 -2.31
N ALA A 30 -7.09 9.18 -1.18
CA ALA A 30 -8.48 9.37 -0.73
C ALA A 30 -8.87 10.84 -0.57
N LYS A 31 -7.94 11.70 -0.13
CA LYS A 31 -8.19 13.16 -0.04
C LYS A 31 -8.27 13.84 -1.40
N ALA A 32 -7.62 13.29 -2.41
CA ALA A 32 -7.58 13.83 -3.77
C ALA A 32 -8.59 13.15 -4.72
N GLU A 33 -9.21 12.04 -4.29
CA GLU A 33 -10.05 11.16 -5.11
C GLU A 33 -11.19 11.91 -5.80
N ASP A 34 -11.91 12.76 -5.08
CA ASP A 34 -13.01 13.56 -5.65
C ASP A 34 -12.52 14.47 -6.78
N MET A 35 -11.41 15.19 -6.56
CA MET A 35 -10.81 16.09 -7.53
C MET A 35 -10.27 15.34 -8.75
N ILE A 36 -9.70 14.14 -8.55
CA ILE A 36 -9.22 13.28 -9.63
C ILE A 36 -10.39 12.76 -10.46
N ASN A 37 -11.46 12.29 -9.82
CA ASN A 37 -12.62 11.69 -10.48
C ASN A 37 -13.41 12.68 -11.34
N ILE A 38 -13.50 13.95 -10.93
CA ILE A 38 -14.14 15.01 -11.73
C ILE A 38 -13.19 15.60 -12.80
N GLY A 39 -11.94 15.12 -12.89
CA GLY A 39 -10.95 15.60 -13.84
C GLY A 39 -10.35 16.98 -13.51
N ALA A 40 -10.50 17.47 -12.27
CA ALA A 40 -9.98 18.76 -11.83
C ALA A 40 -8.51 18.71 -11.38
N TYR A 41 -7.93 17.52 -11.23
CA TYR A 41 -6.51 17.35 -10.87
C TYR A 41 -5.60 17.35 -12.10
N VAL A 42 -4.51 18.13 -12.05
CA VAL A 42 -3.48 18.18 -13.09
C VAL A 42 -2.21 17.49 -12.61
N ALA A 43 -1.76 16.47 -13.33
CA ALA A 43 -0.54 15.74 -13.03
C ALA A 43 0.69 16.67 -12.95
N GLY A 44 1.58 16.42 -12.00
CA GLY A 44 2.75 17.25 -11.71
C GLY A 44 2.47 18.46 -10.81
N SER A 45 1.21 18.77 -10.52
CA SER A 45 0.85 19.88 -9.62
C SER A 45 1.16 19.59 -8.16
N ASN A 46 1.21 18.32 -7.77
CA ASN A 46 1.57 17.92 -6.42
C ASN A 46 2.24 16.54 -6.43
N PRO A 47 3.56 16.47 -6.23
CA PRO A 47 4.30 15.21 -6.28
C PRO A 47 3.79 14.13 -5.32
N ARG A 48 3.15 14.51 -4.20
CA ARG A 48 2.55 13.55 -3.26
C ARG A 48 1.29 12.92 -3.81
N ILE A 49 0.44 13.72 -4.46
CA ILE A 49 -0.79 13.21 -5.11
C ILE A 49 -0.40 12.34 -6.31
N ASP A 50 0.53 12.81 -7.15
CA ASP A 50 1.05 12.03 -8.29
C ASP A 50 1.58 10.67 -7.84
N ARG A 51 2.42 10.64 -6.80
CA ARG A 51 2.92 9.40 -6.22
C ARG A 51 1.80 8.52 -5.68
N SER A 52 0.82 9.10 -5.00
CA SER A 52 -0.32 8.34 -4.47
C SER A 52 -1.18 7.71 -5.57
N ILE A 53 -1.36 8.39 -6.71
CA ILE A 53 -2.06 7.88 -7.88
C ILE A 53 -1.29 6.69 -8.46
N GLN A 54 0.02 6.82 -8.63
CA GLN A 54 0.87 5.73 -9.14
C GLN A 54 0.86 4.49 -8.23
N LEU A 55 0.85 4.71 -6.91
CA LEU A 55 0.88 3.62 -5.93
C LEU A 55 -0.51 3.05 -5.63
N PHE A 56 -1.59 3.72 -6.00
CA PHE A 56 -2.95 3.31 -5.63
C PHE A 56 -3.30 1.90 -6.14
N GLU A 57 -3.08 1.62 -7.43
CA GLU A 57 -3.35 0.30 -8.01
C GLU A 57 -2.45 -0.81 -7.44
N PRO A 58 -1.11 -0.64 -7.35
CA PRO A 58 -0.23 -1.61 -6.68
C PRO A 58 -0.63 -1.90 -5.23
N ILE A 59 -0.98 -0.86 -4.45
CA ILE A 59 -1.42 -1.02 -3.07
C ILE A 59 -2.75 -1.79 -3.03
N ARG A 60 -3.70 -1.44 -3.90
CA ARG A 60 -5.02 -2.10 -3.93
C ARG A 60 -4.90 -3.56 -4.35
N ALA A 61 -3.98 -3.89 -5.24
CA ALA A 61 -3.67 -5.28 -5.61
C ALA A 61 -3.08 -6.04 -4.42
N PHE A 62 -2.12 -5.47 -3.69
CA PHE A 62 -1.53 -6.09 -2.49
C PHE A 62 -2.54 -6.32 -1.37
N LEU A 63 -3.48 -5.39 -1.16
CA LEU A 63 -4.51 -5.51 -0.12
C LEU A 63 -5.63 -6.49 -0.47
N ARG A 64 -5.73 -6.93 -1.74
CA ARG A 64 -6.71 -7.92 -2.19
C ARG A 64 -6.10 -9.31 -2.10
N GLN A 65 -6.74 -10.17 -1.32
CA GLN A 65 -6.32 -11.56 -1.15
C GLN A 65 -7.53 -12.49 -1.29
N SER A 66 -7.38 -13.59 -2.03
CA SER A 66 -8.41 -14.64 -2.12
C SER A 66 -8.49 -15.44 -0.82
N VAL A 67 -9.67 -15.96 -0.50
CA VAL A 67 -9.89 -16.81 0.69
C VAL A 67 -9.04 -18.10 0.65
N ARG A 68 -8.65 -18.55 -0.56
CA ARG A 68 -7.79 -19.73 -0.76
C ARG A 68 -6.30 -19.40 -0.80
N GLU A 69 -5.93 -18.13 -0.77
CA GLU A 69 -4.54 -17.70 -0.79
C GLU A 69 -4.05 -17.53 0.65
N GLY A 70 -2.86 -18.07 0.93
CA GLY A 70 -2.12 -17.83 2.16
C GLY A 70 -0.87 -17.02 1.89
N CYS A 71 -0.44 -16.20 2.85
CA CYS A 71 0.80 -15.44 2.76
C CYS A 71 1.54 -15.55 4.09
N SER A 72 2.84 -15.87 4.05
CA SER A 72 3.66 -15.83 5.25
C SER A 72 3.91 -14.38 5.67
N MET A 73 4.28 -14.15 6.94
CA MET A 73 4.65 -12.81 7.40
C MET A 73 5.85 -12.25 6.61
N ALA A 74 6.86 -13.09 6.34
CA ALA A 74 8.04 -12.69 5.58
C ALA A 74 7.68 -12.29 4.14
N ASP A 75 6.84 -13.09 3.47
CA ASP A 75 6.35 -12.78 2.12
C ASP A 75 5.51 -11.50 2.10
N SER A 76 4.65 -11.31 3.10
CA SER A 76 3.79 -10.11 3.21
C SER A 76 4.63 -8.84 3.36
N VAL A 77 5.66 -8.87 4.21
CA VAL A 77 6.57 -7.74 4.43
C VAL A 77 7.36 -7.43 3.16
N ALA A 78 7.89 -8.46 2.49
CA ALA A 78 8.62 -8.29 1.24
C ALA A 78 7.74 -7.69 0.13
N GLN A 79 6.52 -8.19 -0.03
CA GLN A 79 5.55 -7.66 -0.99
C GLN A 79 5.18 -6.20 -0.67
N MET A 80 4.97 -5.87 0.62
CA MET A 80 4.67 -4.50 1.05
C MET A 80 5.78 -3.51 0.67
N ALA A 81 7.05 -3.89 0.83
CA ALA A 81 8.20 -3.07 0.44
C ALA A 81 8.32 -2.94 -1.10
N GLN A 82 8.00 -3.99 -1.86
CA GLN A 82 8.01 -3.97 -3.32
C GLN A 82 6.96 -3.02 -3.91
N VAL A 83 5.77 -2.97 -3.30
CA VAL A 83 4.69 -2.05 -3.70
C VAL A 83 5.15 -0.60 -3.66
N LEU A 84 5.84 -0.18 -2.60
CA LEU A 84 6.37 1.19 -2.48
C LEU A 84 7.50 1.50 -3.46
N SER A 85 8.15 0.45 -3.98
CA SER A 85 9.20 0.53 -5.01
C SER A 85 8.63 0.48 -6.44
N ALA A 86 7.30 0.56 -6.60
CA ALA A 86 6.57 0.49 -7.87
C ALA A 86 6.75 -0.82 -8.67
N LYS A 87 7.20 -1.90 -8.02
CA LYS A 87 7.23 -3.24 -8.63
C LYS A 87 5.91 -3.95 -8.27
N PRO A 88 5.18 -4.53 -9.25
CA PRO A 88 3.96 -5.24 -8.94
C PRO A 88 4.25 -6.37 -7.94
N PRO A 89 3.44 -6.51 -6.88
CA PRO A 89 3.67 -7.54 -5.86
C PRO A 89 3.67 -8.90 -6.53
N VAL A 90 4.72 -9.70 -6.27
CA VAL A 90 4.79 -11.09 -6.73
C VAL A 90 3.59 -11.82 -6.13
N PRO A 91 2.81 -12.59 -6.93
CA PRO A 91 1.65 -13.30 -6.41
C PRO A 91 2.07 -14.19 -5.24
N ALA A 92 1.33 -14.09 -4.14
CA ALA A 92 1.54 -14.93 -2.96
C ALA A 92 1.54 -16.39 -3.38
N LYS A 93 2.64 -17.10 -3.11
CA LYS A 93 2.70 -18.55 -3.36
C LYS A 93 1.66 -19.20 -2.43
N PRO A 94 0.84 -20.14 -2.93
CA PRO A 94 -0.10 -20.85 -2.06
C PRO A 94 0.71 -21.64 -1.03
N HIS A 95 0.73 -21.15 0.21
CA HIS A 95 1.17 -21.94 1.35
C HIS A 95 0.07 -22.95 1.65
N ARG A 96 0.40 -24.23 1.45
CA ARG A 96 -0.46 -25.37 1.74
C ARG A 96 -0.16 -25.91 3.14
#